data_AF-A0A940AI38-F1
#
_entry.id   AF-A0A940AI38-F1
#
_cell.length_a   1.000
_cell.length_b   1.000
_cell.length_c   1.000
_cell.angle_alpha   90.00
_cell.angle_beta   90.00
_cell.angle_gamma   90.00
#
_symmetry.space_group_name_H-M   'P 1'
#
loop_
_entity.id
_entity.type
_entity.pdbx_description
1 polymer ?
#
loop_
_entity_poly.entity_id
_entity_poly.type
_entity_poly.pdbx_seq_one_letter_code
_entity_poly.pdbx_strand_id
1 'polypeptide(L)'
;MGSKSAVRENILHKDDSIDFSRVRKLLPEVYPYNAAIYRIPPYGRRLEDQTRYQKILDDYRKITAAWRKEKLPETMFLYGFDEPLVGGKYGFSSISKMSLLPQLYREVKKIAPYPVVQTLSKDNNLDLFIGTADIWCPLLTVYAQNANFFQKRLAKNETLWLYTCNADSPPIPNIYLERPGIEHRIMFWQAYREGAVGFLYWTVNWWDILQPNWQKNPAIKSDKSRNHGDGLLFYPGPGFEIWPSIRAAMIRDGIEDYEYLVLLKKLTAELKQKKNGGAYRELIAQAEALCNINGITTHMGRYTRSPEKLFNHREKVGDMIEEIMKALNRQNL
;
A
#
# COMPACT_ATOMS: atom_id res chain seq x y z
N MET A 1 -7.09 -2.51 -22.36
CA MET A 1 -7.11 -3.48 -21.25
C MET A 1 -6.51 -2.96 -19.95
N GLY A 2 -7.34 -2.45 -19.04
CA GLY A 2 -6.89 -1.82 -17.81
C GLY A 2 -6.17 -2.78 -16.86
N SER A 3 -5.35 -2.23 -15.97
CA SER A 3 -4.57 -2.94 -14.98
C SER A 3 -5.45 -3.86 -14.15
N LYS A 4 -5.36 -5.14 -14.46
CA LYS A 4 -5.97 -6.23 -13.73
C LYS A 4 -4.83 -7.03 -13.11
N SER A 5 -5.01 -7.46 -11.86
CA SER A 5 -4.01 -8.18 -11.08
C SER A 5 -3.32 -9.27 -11.92
N ALA A 6 -1.99 -9.18 -12.01
CA ALA A 6 -1.16 -10.09 -12.81
C ALA A 6 -1.21 -11.55 -12.34
N VAL A 7 -1.83 -11.86 -11.20
CA VAL A 7 -2.11 -13.24 -10.80
C VAL A 7 -3.51 -13.65 -11.27
N ARG A 8 -4.53 -12.82 -11.04
CA ARG A 8 -5.94 -13.15 -11.33
C ARG A 8 -6.22 -13.41 -12.82
N GLU A 9 -5.60 -12.65 -13.72
CA GLU A 9 -5.82 -12.83 -15.17
C GLU A 9 -5.00 -13.96 -15.80
N ASN A 10 -3.95 -14.38 -15.10
CA ASN A 10 -3.10 -15.47 -15.54
C ASN A 10 -3.59 -16.82 -14.97
N ILE A 11 -4.52 -16.80 -14.03
CA ILE A 11 -5.30 -17.97 -13.61
C ILE A 11 -6.39 -18.20 -14.65
N LEU A 12 -6.24 -19.26 -15.45
CA LEU A 12 -7.26 -19.67 -16.41
C LEU A 12 -8.26 -20.61 -15.73
N HIS A 13 -9.55 -20.32 -15.86
CA HIS A 13 -10.61 -21.22 -15.42
C HIS A 13 -11.03 -22.08 -16.63
N LYS A 14 -10.73 -23.39 -16.59
CA LYS A 14 -11.21 -24.38 -17.56
C LYS A 14 -12.18 -25.30 -16.84
N ASP A 15 -13.48 -25.10 -17.06
CA ASP A 15 -14.55 -25.85 -16.40
C ASP A 15 -14.41 -25.80 -14.86
N ASP A 16 -14.33 -26.96 -14.19
CA ASP A 16 -14.09 -27.07 -12.74
C ASP A 16 -12.61 -27.00 -12.34
N SER A 17 -11.69 -26.92 -13.31
CA SER A 17 -10.25 -26.89 -13.08
C SER A 17 -9.66 -25.48 -13.16
N ILE A 18 -8.66 -25.23 -12.32
CA ILE A 18 -7.90 -23.98 -12.30
C ILE A 18 -6.52 -24.26 -12.86
N ASP A 19 -6.18 -23.59 -13.97
CA ASP A 19 -4.90 -23.72 -14.66
C ASP A 19 -3.95 -22.56 -14.29
N PHE A 20 -2.83 -22.93 -13.64
CA PHE A 20 -1.75 -22.03 -13.24
C PHE A 20 -0.58 -22.01 -14.22
N SER A 21 -0.66 -22.65 -15.39
CA SER A 21 0.44 -22.76 -16.37
C SER A 21 1.06 -21.40 -16.74
N ARG A 22 0.22 -20.38 -16.95
CA ARG A 22 0.66 -19.01 -17.25
C ARG A 22 1.27 -18.31 -16.04
N VAL A 23 0.75 -18.57 -14.85
CA VAL A 23 1.32 -18.09 -13.58
C VAL A 23 2.71 -18.71 -13.38
N ARG A 24 2.87 -20.03 -13.58
CA ARG A 24 4.15 -20.76 -13.51
C ARG A 24 5.21 -20.19 -14.43
N LYS A 25 4.86 -19.85 -15.68
CA LYS A 25 5.80 -19.26 -16.64
C LYS A 25 6.33 -17.89 -16.18
N LEU A 26 5.52 -17.13 -15.44
CA LEU A 26 5.83 -15.76 -15.03
C LEU A 26 6.35 -15.65 -13.58
N LEU A 27 6.15 -16.68 -12.76
CA LEU A 27 6.48 -16.68 -11.33
C LEU A 27 7.98 -16.53 -11.00
N PRO A 28 8.92 -17.26 -11.65
CA PRO A 28 10.35 -17.17 -11.31
C PRO A 28 10.97 -15.80 -11.61
N GLU A 29 10.41 -15.06 -12.56
CA GLU A 29 10.93 -13.75 -12.98
C GLU A 29 10.25 -12.56 -12.28
N VAL A 30 9.05 -12.72 -11.70
CA VAL A 30 8.19 -11.58 -11.31
C VAL A 30 7.86 -11.53 -9.80
N TYR A 31 7.95 -12.62 -9.03
CA TYR A 31 7.33 -12.65 -7.68
C TYR A 31 8.18 -13.27 -6.55
N PRO A 32 9.17 -12.55 -6.00
CA PRO A 32 9.66 -12.80 -4.64
C PRO A 32 8.77 -12.15 -3.55
N TYR A 33 7.64 -11.52 -3.91
CA TYR A 33 6.82 -10.69 -3.02
C TYR A 33 5.44 -11.29 -2.70
N ASN A 34 4.87 -10.84 -1.58
CA ASN A 34 3.53 -11.19 -1.11
C ASN A 34 2.48 -10.92 -2.19
N ALA A 35 1.80 -11.96 -2.68
CA ALA A 35 0.75 -11.83 -3.68
C ALA A 35 -0.65 -11.86 -3.03
N ALA A 36 -1.59 -11.14 -3.63
CA ALA A 36 -3.00 -11.27 -3.31
C ALA A 36 -3.55 -12.54 -3.98
N ILE A 37 -4.02 -13.52 -3.19
CA ILE A 37 -4.56 -14.79 -3.72
C ILE A 37 -5.74 -14.54 -4.64
N TYR A 38 -6.66 -13.73 -4.14
CA TYR A 38 -7.93 -13.46 -4.75
C TYR A 38 -8.51 -12.18 -4.14
N ARG A 39 -9.15 -11.38 -5.00
CA ARG A 39 -9.84 -10.15 -4.60
C ARG A 39 -11.33 -10.40 -4.55
N ILE A 40 -11.96 -10.05 -3.42
CA ILE A 40 -13.41 -10.14 -3.26
C ILE A 40 -14.10 -9.18 -4.25
N PRO A 41 -15.13 -9.62 -4.99
CA PRO A 41 -15.84 -8.76 -5.93
C PRO A 41 -16.41 -7.50 -5.23
N PRO A 42 -16.19 -6.29 -5.78
CA PRO A 42 -16.59 -5.03 -5.14
C PRO A 42 -18.07 -4.70 -5.42
N TYR A 43 -18.98 -5.65 -5.22
CA TYR A 43 -20.41 -5.47 -5.47
C TYR A 43 -21.21 -5.92 -4.25
N GLY A 44 -21.50 -4.99 -3.32
CA GLY A 44 -22.11 -5.29 -2.02
C GLY A 44 -23.43 -6.03 -2.15
N ARG A 45 -24.35 -5.53 -2.97
CA ARG A 45 -25.63 -6.22 -3.26
C ARG A 45 -25.48 -7.63 -3.84
N ARG A 46 -24.37 -7.96 -4.49
CA ARG A 46 -24.11 -9.33 -4.95
C ARG A 46 -23.70 -10.26 -3.81
N LEU A 47 -23.15 -9.72 -2.71
CA LEU A 47 -22.82 -10.51 -1.51
C LEU A 47 -24.04 -10.75 -0.62
N GLU A 48 -25.11 -9.97 -0.80
CA GLU A 48 -26.38 -10.15 -0.07
C GLU A 48 -27.19 -11.34 -0.59
N ASP A 49 -26.86 -11.82 -1.79
CA ASP A 49 -27.40 -13.02 -2.41
C ASP A 49 -26.62 -14.25 -1.88
N GLN A 50 -27.34 -15.16 -1.23
CA GLN A 50 -26.72 -16.32 -0.56
C GLN A 50 -25.99 -17.25 -1.53
N THR A 51 -26.51 -17.43 -2.75
CA THR A 51 -25.89 -18.28 -3.77
C THR A 51 -24.56 -17.68 -4.21
N ARG A 52 -24.51 -16.37 -4.44
CA ARG A 52 -23.28 -15.66 -4.79
C ARG A 52 -22.28 -15.59 -3.63
N TYR A 53 -22.76 -15.42 -2.40
CA TYR A 53 -21.94 -15.49 -1.19
C TYR A 53 -21.25 -16.85 -1.09
N GLN A 54 -22.01 -17.93 -1.23
CA GLN A 54 -21.47 -19.30 -1.18
C GLN A 54 -20.49 -19.55 -2.32
N LYS A 55 -20.80 -19.08 -3.53
CA LYS A 55 -19.89 -19.20 -4.68
C LYS A 55 -18.52 -18.57 -4.39
N ILE A 56 -18.46 -17.44 -3.69
CA ILE A 56 -17.17 -16.82 -3.33
C ILE A 56 -16.35 -17.74 -2.43
N LEU A 57 -16.98 -18.36 -1.42
CA LEU A 57 -16.29 -19.32 -0.56
C LEU A 57 -15.79 -20.53 -1.37
N ASP A 58 -16.59 -21.03 -2.30
CA ASP A 58 -16.20 -22.15 -3.17
C ASP A 58 -15.03 -21.76 -4.10
N ASP A 59 -15.06 -20.55 -4.69
CA ASP A 59 -13.95 -20.02 -5.49
C ASP A 59 -12.67 -19.93 -4.64
N TYR A 60 -12.75 -19.44 -3.39
CA TYR A 60 -11.61 -19.42 -2.47
C TYR A 60 -11.09 -20.82 -2.15
N ARG A 61 -11.95 -21.82 -1.91
CA ARG A 61 -11.54 -23.21 -1.68
C ARG A 61 -10.78 -23.76 -2.89
N LYS A 62 -11.35 -23.59 -4.09
CA LYS A 62 -10.73 -24.08 -5.33
C LYS A 62 -9.38 -23.41 -5.59
N ILE A 63 -9.30 -22.07 -5.51
CA ILE A 63 -8.07 -21.32 -5.77
C ILE A 63 -7.00 -21.66 -4.73
N THR A 64 -7.35 -21.70 -3.44
CA THR A 64 -6.39 -22.01 -2.37
C THR A 64 -5.87 -23.45 -2.47
N ALA A 65 -6.73 -24.42 -2.79
CA ALA A 65 -6.31 -25.81 -2.98
C ALA A 65 -5.35 -25.94 -4.17
N ALA A 66 -5.64 -25.25 -5.28
CA ALA A 66 -4.77 -25.25 -6.44
C ALA A 66 -3.44 -24.54 -6.16
N TRP A 67 -3.45 -23.39 -5.45
CA TRP A 67 -2.23 -22.69 -5.02
C TRP A 67 -1.30 -23.60 -4.18
N ARG A 68 -1.87 -24.33 -3.22
CA ARG A 68 -1.13 -25.30 -2.39
C ARG A 68 -0.56 -26.46 -3.20
N LYS A 69 -1.33 -27.00 -4.15
CA LYS A 69 -0.88 -28.09 -5.04
C LYS A 69 0.34 -27.65 -5.87
N GLU A 70 0.36 -26.39 -6.28
CA GLU A 70 1.44 -25.79 -7.06
C GLU A 70 2.67 -25.39 -6.21
N LYS A 71 2.61 -25.54 -4.87
CA LYS A 71 3.70 -25.20 -3.94
C LYS A 71 4.21 -23.76 -4.10
N LEU A 72 3.30 -22.85 -4.42
CA LEU A 72 3.59 -21.43 -4.58
C LEU A 72 3.86 -20.76 -3.21
N PRO A 73 4.51 -19.58 -3.17
CA PRO A 73 4.89 -18.92 -1.93
C PRO A 73 3.74 -18.81 -0.93
N GLU A 74 4.07 -19.02 0.35
CA GLU A 74 3.09 -19.05 1.44
C GLU A 74 2.82 -17.66 2.04
N THR A 75 3.70 -16.68 1.82
CA THR A 75 3.46 -15.32 2.30
C THR A 75 2.53 -14.59 1.34
N MET A 76 1.25 -14.53 1.72
CA MET A 76 0.18 -13.93 0.92
C MET A 76 -0.71 -13.06 1.80
N PHE A 77 -1.55 -12.25 1.16
CA PHE A 77 -2.63 -11.56 1.83
C PHE A 77 -3.93 -11.72 1.04
N LEU A 78 -5.06 -11.52 1.73
CA LEU A 78 -6.38 -11.44 1.12
C LEU A 78 -6.68 -9.98 0.85
N TYR A 79 -6.92 -9.63 -0.41
CA TYR A 79 -7.47 -8.32 -0.72
C TYR A 79 -8.96 -8.35 -0.39
N GLY A 80 -9.36 -7.59 0.64
CA GLY A 80 -10.73 -7.51 1.13
C GLY A 80 -11.69 -6.92 0.10
N PHE A 81 -12.93 -6.69 0.52
CA PHE A 81 -13.88 -5.93 -0.30
C PHE A 81 -13.34 -4.52 -0.52
N ASP A 82 -13.30 -4.08 -1.77
CA ASP A 82 -12.73 -2.78 -2.10
C ASP A 82 -13.66 -1.66 -1.66
N GLU A 83 -13.17 -0.80 -0.77
CA GLU A 83 -13.84 0.43 -0.35
C GLU A 83 -15.34 0.27 -0.04
N PRO A 84 -15.69 -0.54 0.99
CA PRO A 84 -17.07 -0.88 1.29
C PRO A 84 -17.91 0.36 1.64
N LEU A 85 -19.08 0.48 1.01
CA LEU A 85 -20.03 1.57 1.25
C LEU A 85 -21.49 1.10 1.21
N VAL A 86 -22.39 1.89 1.80
CA VAL A 86 -23.84 1.72 1.65
C VAL A 86 -24.33 2.61 0.50
N GLY A 87 -25.19 2.06 -0.36
CA GLY A 87 -25.75 2.76 -1.51
C GLY A 87 -24.81 2.83 -2.72
N GLY A 88 -25.19 3.65 -3.70
CA GLY A 88 -24.47 3.76 -4.98
C GLY A 88 -24.55 2.48 -5.83
N LYS A 89 -23.77 2.43 -6.92
CA LYS A 89 -23.79 1.29 -7.87
C LYS A 89 -23.19 0.02 -7.27
N TYR A 90 -22.12 0.17 -6.47
CA TYR A 90 -21.26 -0.92 -5.99
C TYR A 90 -21.47 -1.27 -4.51
N GLY A 91 -22.22 -0.46 -3.75
CA GLY A 91 -22.38 -0.67 -2.31
C GLY A 91 -23.43 -1.70 -1.91
N PHE A 92 -23.58 -1.82 -0.60
CA PHE A 92 -24.60 -2.62 0.08
C PHE A 92 -25.93 -1.86 0.15
N SER A 93 -27.03 -2.60 0.26
CA SER A 93 -28.37 -2.02 0.42
C SER A 93 -28.57 -1.35 1.78
N SER A 94 -27.85 -1.79 2.82
CA SER A 94 -27.89 -1.20 4.16
C SER A 94 -26.62 -1.48 4.96
N ILE A 95 -26.46 -0.79 6.10
CA ILE A 95 -25.37 -1.05 7.03
C ILE A 95 -25.42 -2.48 7.59
N SER A 96 -26.61 -2.97 7.93
CA SER A 96 -26.80 -4.34 8.45
C SER A 96 -26.36 -5.40 7.44
N LYS A 97 -26.52 -5.13 6.14
CA LYS A 97 -26.04 -6.01 5.07
C LYS A 97 -24.53 -5.92 4.89
N MET A 98 -23.92 -4.77 5.13
CA MET A 98 -22.46 -4.62 5.09
C MET A 98 -21.76 -5.47 6.17
N SER A 99 -22.44 -5.78 7.27
CA SER A 99 -21.95 -6.72 8.31
C SER A 99 -21.73 -8.16 7.84
N LEU A 100 -22.14 -8.50 6.61
CA LEU A 100 -21.74 -9.75 5.95
C LEU A 100 -20.24 -9.80 5.66
N LEU A 101 -19.55 -8.66 5.54
CA LEU A 101 -18.12 -8.63 5.21
C LEU A 101 -17.24 -9.23 6.32
N PRO A 102 -17.34 -8.81 7.61
CA PRO A 102 -16.62 -9.49 8.69
C PRO A 102 -16.93 -10.99 8.80
N GLN A 103 -18.16 -11.40 8.50
CA GLN A 103 -18.53 -12.82 8.47
C GLN A 103 -17.80 -13.55 7.33
N LEU A 104 -17.83 -12.99 6.13
CA LEU A 104 -17.13 -13.50 4.96
C LEU A 104 -15.63 -13.62 5.23
N TYR A 105 -15.00 -12.61 5.84
CA TYR A 105 -13.57 -12.63 6.14
C TYR A 105 -13.22 -13.75 7.11
N ARG A 106 -14.05 -13.98 8.14
CA ARG A 106 -13.86 -15.11 9.05
C ARG A 106 -13.97 -16.46 8.34
N GLU A 107 -14.96 -16.64 7.47
CA GLU A 107 -15.11 -17.88 6.70
C GLU A 107 -13.98 -18.10 5.70
N VAL A 108 -13.55 -17.05 4.99
CA VAL A 108 -12.41 -17.12 4.06
C VAL A 108 -11.12 -17.43 4.81
N LYS A 109 -10.89 -16.86 6.00
CA LYS A 109 -9.71 -17.18 6.82
C LYS A 109 -9.66 -18.63 7.30
N LYS A 110 -10.79 -19.32 7.43
CA LYS A 110 -10.81 -20.78 7.70
C LYS A 110 -10.30 -21.60 6.51
N ILE A 111 -10.46 -21.08 5.28
CA ILE A 111 -10.00 -21.72 4.04
C ILE A 111 -8.54 -21.37 3.78
N ALA A 112 -8.22 -20.09 3.87
CA ALA A 112 -6.97 -19.45 3.51
C ALA A 112 -6.56 -18.48 4.63
N PRO A 113 -5.78 -18.93 5.63
CA PRO A 113 -5.52 -18.19 6.87
C PRO A 113 -4.47 -17.08 6.68
N TYR A 114 -4.68 -16.23 5.67
CA TYR A 114 -3.81 -15.11 5.34
C TYR A 114 -4.37 -13.78 5.89
N PRO A 115 -3.50 -12.79 6.16
CA PRO A 115 -3.93 -11.45 6.58
C PRO A 115 -4.89 -10.80 5.59
N VAL A 116 -5.97 -10.18 6.07
CA VAL A 116 -6.90 -9.41 5.26
C VAL A 116 -6.47 -7.94 5.20
N VAL A 117 -6.24 -7.44 3.98
CA VAL A 117 -6.06 -6.02 3.69
C VAL A 117 -7.42 -5.40 3.41
N GLN A 118 -7.84 -4.41 4.19
CA GLN A 118 -9.10 -3.70 4.01
C GLN A 118 -8.86 -2.28 3.51
N THR A 119 -9.23 -1.99 2.25
CA THR A 119 -9.20 -0.62 1.72
C THR A 119 -10.41 0.19 2.20
N LEU A 120 -10.19 1.46 2.52
CA LEU A 120 -11.23 2.34 3.07
C LEU A 120 -11.19 3.71 2.39
N SER A 121 -12.26 4.10 1.70
CA SER A 121 -12.36 5.44 1.08
C SER A 121 -13.32 6.39 1.78
N LYS A 122 -13.97 5.92 2.85
CA LYS A 122 -14.85 6.70 3.71
C LYS A 122 -14.60 6.33 5.17
N ASP A 123 -14.92 7.26 6.05
CA ASP A 123 -14.82 7.12 7.50
C ASP A 123 -16.01 6.36 8.13
N ASN A 124 -17.02 6.03 7.34
CA ASN A 124 -18.19 5.35 7.85
C ASN A 124 -17.90 3.86 8.10
N ASN A 125 -18.14 3.42 9.34
CA ASN A 125 -18.15 2.02 9.76
C ASN A 125 -16.77 1.37 9.93
N LEU A 126 -15.75 2.13 10.32
CA LEU A 126 -14.43 1.59 10.66
C LEU A 126 -14.51 0.47 11.72
N ASP A 127 -15.36 0.65 12.73
CA ASP A 127 -15.55 -0.31 13.81
C ASP A 127 -16.03 -1.68 13.33
N LEU A 128 -16.72 -1.74 12.18
CA LEU A 128 -17.24 -2.99 11.61
C LEU A 128 -16.13 -3.99 11.33
N PHE A 129 -14.94 -3.51 10.98
CA PHE A 129 -13.82 -4.35 10.54
C PHE A 129 -12.87 -4.74 11.67
N ILE A 130 -13.06 -4.21 12.89
CA ILE A 130 -12.25 -4.58 14.06
C ILE A 130 -12.33 -6.10 14.27
N GLY A 131 -11.16 -6.73 14.42
CA GLY A 131 -11.04 -8.18 14.61
C GLY A 131 -11.17 -9.01 13.34
N THR A 132 -11.34 -8.38 12.17
CA THR A 132 -11.38 -9.09 10.87
C THR A 132 -10.46 -8.50 9.81
N ALA A 133 -10.15 -7.20 9.88
CA ALA A 133 -9.04 -6.61 9.14
C ALA A 133 -7.73 -6.83 9.91
N ASP A 134 -6.72 -7.39 9.24
CA ASP A 134 -5.37 -7.56 9.81
C ASP A 134 -4.45 -6.40 9.37
N ILE A 135 -4.70 -5.87 8.16
CA ILE A 135 -4.00 -4.74 7.57
C ILE A 135 -5.03 -3.67 7.19
N TRP A 136 -5.01 -2.54 7.88
CA TRP A 136 -5.82 -1.37 7.57
C TRP A 136 -5.18 -0.60 6.42
N CYS A 137 -5.94 -0.27 5.39
CA CYS A 137 -5.45 0.50 4.24
C CYS A 137 -6.40 1.66 3.92
N PRO A 138 -6.44 2.73 4.72
CA PRO A 138 -7.26 3.91 4.44
C PRO A 138 -6.64 4.85 3.40
N LEU A 139 -7.51 5.61 2.70
CA LEU A 139 -7.07 6.76 1.92
C LEU A 139 -6.31 7.72 2.84
N LEU A 140 -5.38 8.48 2.29
CA LEU A 140 -4.70 9.52 3.05
C LEU A 140 -5.69 10.49 3.72
N THR A 141 -6.78 10.87 3.03
CA THR A 141 -7.84 11.70 3.61
C THR A 141 -8.60 11.01 4.74
N VAL A 142 -8.94 9.72 4.59
CA VAL A 142 -9.63 8.94 5.63
C VAL A 142 -8.74 8.77 6.85
N TYR A 143 -7.45 8.48 6.63
CA TYR A 143 -6.45 8.43 7.69
C TYR A 143 -6.35 9.78 8.42
N ALA A 144 -6.20 10.88 7.68
CA ALA A 144 -6.08 12.23 8.22
C ALA A 144 -7.24 12.58 9.17
N GLN A 145 -8.47 12.22 8.79
CA GLN A 145 -9.68 12.47 9.57
C GLN A 145 -9.80 11.56 10.80
N ASN A 146 -9.19 10.37 10.76
CA ASN A 146 -9.39 9.31 11.76
C ASN A 146 -8.07 8.80 12.36
N ALA A 147 -7.02 9.63 12.41
CA ALA A 147 -5.69 9.21 12.85
C ALA A 147 -5.71 8.55 14.24
N ASN A 148 -6.50 9.10 15.18
CA ASN A 148 -6.68 8.52 16.51
C ASN A 148 -7.24 7.09 16.50
N PHE A 149 -8.12 6.75 15.55
CA PHE A 149 -8.63 5.40 15.41
C PHE A 149 -7.51 4.43 14.98
N PHE A 150 -6.79 4.78 13.92
CA PHE A 150 -5.72 3.94 13.38
C PHE A 150 -4.53 3.81 14.34
N GLN A 151 -4.15 4.87 15.05
CA GLN A 151 -3.13 4.81 16.09
C GLN A 151 -3.52 3.87 17.24
N LYS A 152 -4.80 3.84 17.63
CA LYS A 152 -5.31 2.83 18.59
C LYS A 152 -5.27 1.40 18.03
N ARG A 153 -5.35 1.21 16.71
CA ARG A 153 -5.19 -0.10 16.07
C ARG A 153 -3.74 -0.55 16.05
N LEU A 154 -2.82 0.35 15.68
CA LEU A 154 -1.37 0.09 15.75
C LEU A 154 -0.92 -0.28 17.17
N ALA A 155 -1.45 0.40 18.20
CA ALA A 155 -1.18 0.07 19.61
C ALA A 155 -1.65 -1.35 20.02
N LYS A 156 -2.49 -2.00 19.21
CA LYS A 156 -2.92 -3.40 19.37
C LYS A 156 -2.14 -4.37 18.47
N ASN A 157 -1.00 -3.95 17.91
CA ASN A 157 -0.17 -4.70 16.97
C ASN A 157 -0.88 -5.05 15.65
N GLU A 158 -1.92 -4.31 15.28
CA GLU A 158 -2.52 -4.39 13.93
C GLU A 158 -1.63 -3.62 12.93
N THR A 159 -1.73 -3.95 11.64
CA THR A 159 -0.87 -3.35 10.61
C THR A 159 -1.56 -2.19 9.90
N LEU A 160 -0.82 -1.12 9.59
CA LEU A 160 -1.29 0.00 8.79
C LEU A 160 -0.53 0.08 7.47
N TRP A 161 -1.28 0.12 6.38
CA TRP A 161 -0.85 0.62 5.08
C TRP A 161 -1.59 1.93 4.79
N LEU A 162 -1.06 2.76 3.90
CA LEU A 162 -1.76 3.93 3.39
C LEU A 162 -2.00 3.77 1.89
N TYR A 163 -3.01 4.44 1.34
CA TYR A 163 -3.16 4.51 -0.11
C TYR A 163 -3.66 5.87 -0.57
N THR A 164 -3.43 6.16 -1.84
CA THR A 164 -3.99 7.33 -2.52
C THR A 164 -4.64 6.92 -3.84
N CYS A 165 -5.66 7.66 -4.26
CA CYS A 165 -6.36 7.46 -5.53
C CYS A 165 -7.03 8.78 -5.96
N ASN A 166 -8.05 8.69 -6.82
CA ASN A 166 -8.85 9.81 -7.35
C ASN A 166 -9.60 10.68 -6.31
N ALA A 167 -9.58 10.35 -5.01
CA ALA A 167 -10.36 11.02 -3.98
C ALA A 167 -9.58 11.99 -3.07
N ASP A 168 -8.23 11.91 -3.01
CA ASP A 168 -7.46 12.84 -2.18
C ASP A 168 -7.28 14.20 -2.86
N SER A 169 -7.70 15.26 -2.15
CA SER A 169 -7.63 16.65 -2.61
C SER A 169 -6.71 17.49 -1.73
N PRO A 170 -6.15 18.62 -2.23
CA PRO A 170 -5.37 19.51 -1.38
C PRO A 170 -6.14 19.87 -0.10
N PRO A 171 -5.46 19.94 1.07
CA PRO A 171 -4.01 19.93 1.24
C PRO A 171 -3.37 18.53 1.32
N ILE A 172 -4.14 17.45 1.21
CA ILE A 172 -3.62 16.07 1.21
C ILE A 172 -2.81 15.85 -0.09
N PRO A 173 -1.58 15.29 0.01
CA PRO A 173 -0.75 15.04 -1.16
C PRO A 173 -1.36 13.95 -2.05
N ASN A 174 -0.99 13.97 -3.33
CA ASN A 174 -1.39 12.95 -4.30
C ASN A 174 -0.30 12.80 -5.39
N ILE A 175 -0.45 11.81 -6.26
CA ILE A 175 0.42 11.50 -7.39
C ILE A 175 -0.13 11.84 -8.77
N TYR A 176 -1.15 12.71 -8.84
CA TYR A 176 -1.59 13.26 -10.12
C TYR A 176 -0.51 14.12 -10.77
N LEU A 177 -0.59 14.22 -12.09
CA LEU A 177 0.36 14.93 -12.94
C LEU A 177 0.48 16.42 -12.60
N GLU A 178 -0.62 17.07 -12.23
CA GLU A 178 -0.63 18.50 -11.88
C GLU A 178 -0.18 18.81 -10.45
N ARG A 179 0.08 17.79 -9.61
CA ARG A 179 0.53 18.03 -8.24
C ARG A 179 2.01 18.40 -8.21
N PRO A 180 2.44 19.27 -7.26
CA PRO A 180 3.85 19.54 -7.07
C PRO A 180 4.64 18.27 -6.77
N GLY A 181 5.84 18.11 -7.35
CA GLY A 181 6.64 16.89 -7.22
C GLY A 181 6.94 16.47 -5.77
N ILE A 182 7.01 17.43 -4.85
CA ILE A 182 7.18 17.15 -3.42
C ILE A 182 6.06 16.27 -2.85
N GLU A 183 4.83 16.38 -3.37
CA GLU A 183 3.69 15.56 -2.93
C GLU A 183 3.89 14.08 -3.24
N HIS A 184 4.60 13.75 -4.33
CA HIS A 184 4.88 12.38 -4.73
C HIS A 184 5.87 11.67 -3.81
N ARG A 185 6.71 12.45 -3.13
CA ARG A 185 7.76 11.97 -2.24
C ARG A 185 7.35 12.03 -0.76
N ILE A 186 6.65 13.07 -0.34
CA ILE A 186 6.31 13.32 1.08
C ILE A 186 5.40 12.26 1.70
N MET A 187 4.58 11.56 0.90
CA MET A 187 3.67 10.54 1.41
C MET A 187 4.40 9.39 2.11
N PHE A 188 5.63 9.09 1.71
CA PHE A 188 6.45 8.04 2.33
C PHE A 188 7.05 8.49 3.67
N TRP A 189 7.42 9.77 3.78
CA TRP A 189 7.78 10.38 5.07
C TRP A 189 6.58 10.37 6.03
N GLN A 190 5.38 10.65 5.50
CA GLN A 190 4.14 10.58 6.29
C GLN A 190 3.81 9.15 6.70
N ALA A 191 4.04 8.16 5.83
CA ALA A 191 3.89 6.75 6.17
C ALA A 191 4.82 6.36 7.32
N TYR A 192 6.10 6.77 7.28
CA TYR A 192 7.04 6.58 8.39
C TYR A 192 6.54 7.22 9.69
N ARG A 193 6.15 8.50 9.67
CA ARG A 193 5.67 9.21 10.88
C ARG A 193 4.52 8.48 11.55
N GLU A 194 3.58 8.01 10.74
CA GLU A 194 2.35 7.39 11.23
C GLU A 194 2.48 5.91 11.55
N GLY A 195 3.66 5.32 11.36
CA GLY A 195 3.88 3.89 11.61
C GLY A 195 3.24 2.97 10.56
N ALA A 196 2.97 3.49 9.37
CA ALA A 196 2.55 2.66 8.25
C ALA A 196 3.75 1.89 7.68
N VAL A 197 3.53 0.62 7.35
CA VAL A 197 4.57 -0.31 6.84
C VAL A 197 4.31 -0.76 5.40
N GLY A 198 3.35 -0.12 4.74
CA GLY A 198 3.05 -0.36 3.34
C GLY A 198 2.33 0.83 2.73
N PHE A 199 2.43 0.92 1.41
CA PHE A 199 1.76 1.94 0.61
C PHE A 199 1.14 1.28 -0.62
N LEU A 200 -0.14 1.51 -0.84
CA LEU A 200 -0.88 0.98 -1.97
C LEU A 200 -1.13 2.10 -2.98
N TYR A 201 -0.95 1.77 -4.25
CA TYR A 201 -1.49 2.54 -5.36
C TYR A 201 -2.29 1.61 -6.27
N TRP A 202 -3.48 2.04 -6.66
CA TRP A 202 -4.49 1.15 -7.24
C TRP A 202 -4.08 0.61 -8.63
N THR A 203 -3.24 1.34 -9.37
CA THR A 203 -2.58 0.86 -10.58
C THR A 203 -1.43 1.78 -11.01
N VAL A 204 -0.44 1.24 -11.73
CA VAL A 204 0.74 1.99 -12.22
C VAL A 204 0.79 2.13 -13.75
N ASN A 205 -0.06 1.41 -14.50
CA ASN A 205 0.02 1.26 -15.95
C ASN A 205 -1.36 1.11 -16.61
N TRP A 206 -2.33 1.95 -16.25
CA TRP A 206 -3.66 1.95 -16.86
C TRP A 206 -3.64 2.52 -18.28
N TRP A 207 -3.01 1.82 -19.22
CA TRP A 207 -2.76 2.36 -20.57
C TRP A 207 -4.03 2.55 -21.41
N ASP A 208 -5.17 1.99 -21.03
CA ASP A 208 -6.47 2.13 -21.70
C ASP A 208 -6.95 3.54 -21.83
N ILE A 209 -6.54 4.37 -20.87
CA ILE A 209 -6.96 5.77 -20.82
C ILE A 209 -6.02 6.64 -21.66
N LEU A 210 -4.89 6.11 -22.18
CA LEU A 210 -3.98 6.84 -23.05
C LEU A 210 -4.61 7.09 -24.41
N GLN A 211 -4.63 8.35 -24.82
CA GLN A 211 -5.00 8.74 -26.18
C GLN A 211 -3.87 8.34 -27.16
N PRO A 212 -4.16 8.12 -28.45
CA PRO A 212 -3.14 7.75 -29.44
C PRO A 212 -1.95 8.71 -29.50
N ASN A 213 -2.16 10.00 -29.17
CA ASN A 213 -1.14 11.04 -29.16
C ASN A 213 -0.57 11.36 -27.77
N TRP A 214 -0.68 10.45 -26.79
CA TRP A 214 -0.29 10.68 -25.39
C TRP A 214 1.16 11.19 -25.23
N GLN A 215 2.06 10.85 -26.15
CA GLN A 215 3.45 11.33 -26.15
C GLN A 215 3.55 12.85 -26.33
N LYS A 216 2.59 13.46 -27.05
CA LYS A 216 2.49 14.91 -27.26
C LYS A 216 1.60 15.56 -26.20
N ASN A 217 0.62 14.81 -25.68
CA ASN A 217 -0.27 15.28 -24.63
C ASN A 217 -0.52 14.18 -23.60
N PRO A 218 0.32 14.10 -22.55
CA PRO A 218 0.19 13.06 -21.52
C PRO A 218 -0.99 13.32 -20.56
N ALA A 219 -1.68 14.47 -20.69
CA ALA A 219 -2.83 14.80 -19.87
C ALA A 219 -4.03 13.95 -20.31
N ILE A 220 -4.38 13.01 -19.45
CA ILE A 220 -5.55 12.16 -19.67
C ILE A 220 -6.66 12.63 -18.77
N LYS A 221 -7.77 13.04 -19.39
CA LYS A 221 -9.03 13.18 -18.68
C LYS A 221 -9.57 11.78 -18.42
N SER A 222 -9.28 11.21 -17.25
CA SER A 222 -10.18 10.16 -16.74
C SER A 222 -11.54 10.83 -16.52
N ASP A 223 -12.59 10.09 -16.80
CA ASP A 223 -13.93 10.63 -16.95
C ASP A 223 -14.35 11.51 -15.75
N LYS A 224 -14.58 12.80 -16.04
CA LYS A 224 -15.25 13.78 -15.16
C LYS A 224 -14.48 14.28 -13.93
N SER A 225 -13.25 13.83 -13.65
CA SER A 225 -12.43 14.37 -12.56
C SER A 225 -11.11 14.97 -13.08
N ARG A 226 -10.62 16.06 -12.47
CA ARG A 226 -9.42 16.80 -12.90
C ARG A 226 -8.10 16.07 -12.57
N ASN A 227 -8.11 14.73 -12.51
CA ASN A 227 -7.04 13.93 -11.91
C ASN A 227 -6.14 13.33 -13.01
N HIS A 228 -5.31 14.15 -13.67
CA HIS A 228 -4.52 13.65 -14.79
C HIS A 228 -3.43 12.70 -14.31
N GLY A 229 -3.20 11.63 -15.07
CA GLY A 229 -2.15 10.66 -14.74
C GLY A 229 -2.46 9.75 -13.56
N ASP A 230 -3.69 9.78 -13.01
CA ASP A 230 -4.14 8.77 -12.06
C ASP A 230 -4.18 7.39 -12.74
N GLY A 231 -3.58 6.41 -12.09
CA GLY A 231 -3.33 5.07 -12.60
C GLY A 231 -2.16 4.96 -13.59
N LEU A 232 -1.34 6.02 -13.75
CA LEU A 232 -0.26 6.03 -14.73
C LEU A 232 1.03 6.56 -14.11
N LEU A 233 1.95 5.66 -13.82
CA LEU A 233 3.33 5.98 -13.43
C LEU A 233 4.34 5.53 -14.49
N PHE A 234 3.98 4.51 -15.28
CA PHE A 234 4.77 3.97 -16.37
C PHE A 234 3.99 4.06 -17.69
N TYR A 235 4.70 4.41 -18.76
CA TYR A 235 4.13 4.66 -20.08
C TYR A 235 4.64 3.62 -21.10
N PRO A 236 3.82 3.25 -22.11
CA PRO A 236 4.21 2.29 -23.14
C PRO A 236 4.96 3.01 -24.27
N GLY A 237 6.29 3.08 -24.16
CA GLY A 237 7.18 3.59 -25.19
C GLY A 237 7.09 2.82 -26.52
N PRO A 238 7.74 3.31 -27.60
CA PRO A 238 7.81 2.60 -28.87
C PRO A 238 8.29 1.15 -28.68
N GLY A 239 7.60 0.20 -29.32
CA GLY A 239 7.93 -1.22 -29.16
C GLY A 239 7.56 -1.83 -27.79
N PHE A 240 6.67 -1.19 -27.02
CA PHE A 240 6.28 -1.60 -25.66
C PHE A 240 7.40 -1.50 -24.60
N GLU A 241 8.42 -0.68 -24.85
CA GLU A 241 9.39 -0.34 -23.82
C GLU A 241 8.70 0.36 -22.64
N ILE A 242 9.05 0.00 -21.40
CA ILE A 242 8.45 0.59 -20.20
C ILE A 242 9.19 1.87 -19.84
N TRP A 243 8.56 3.03 -20.05
CA TRP A 243 9.14 4.31 -19.70
C TRP A 243 8.65 4.79 -18.32
N PRO A 244 9.55 5.00 -17.34
CA PRO A 244 9.17 5.55 -16.04
C PRO A 244 8.90 7.06 -16.13
N SER A 245 7.91 7.52 -15.38
CA SER A 245 7.69 8.96 -15.21
C SER A 245 8.62 9.57 -14.16
N ILE A 246 8.77 10.89 -14.19
CA ILE A 246 9.41 11.65 -13.09
C ILE A 246 8.72 11.37 -11.76
N ARG A 247 7.38 11.16 -11.77
CA ARG A 247 6.60 10.80 -10.58
C ARG A 247 7.01 9.45 -10.01
N ALA A 248 7.27 8.46 -10.87
CA ALA A 248 7.79 7.16 -10.46
C ALA A 248 9.19 7.27 -9.81
N ALA A 249 10.07 8.13 -10.35
CA ALA A 249 11.38 8.40 -9.74
C ALA A 249 11.24 9.08 -8.37
N MET A 250 10.35 10.08 -8.22
CA MET A 250 10.09 10.73 -6.93
C MET A 250 9.47 9.79 -5.89
N ILE A 251 8.61 8.88 -6.34
CA ILE A 251 8.05 7.81 -5.49
C ILE A 251 9.16 6.88 -5.01
N ARG A 252 10.04 6.42 -5.91
CA ARG A 252 11.21 5.61 -5.55
C ARG A 252 12.07 6.33 -4.50
N ASP A 253 12.41 7.60 -4.73
CA ASP A 253 13.21 8.38 -3.79
C ASP A 253 12.51 8.51 -2.42
N GLY A 254 11.18 8.65 -2.40
CA GLY A 254 10.39 8.65 -1.16
C GLY A 254 10.40 7.31 -0.43
N ILE A 255 10.33 6.20 -1.16
CA ILE A 255 10.46 4.85 -0.59
C ILE A 255 11.86 4.67 0.01
N GLU A 256 12.92 5.09 -0.68
CA GLU A 256 14.28 5.06 -0.14
C GLU A 256 14.43 5.93 1.12
N ASP A 257 13.82 7.12 1.15
CA ASP A 257 13.82 7.96 2.35
C ASP A 257 13.15 7.28 3.56
N TYR A 258 12.04 6.57 3.33
CA TYR A 258 11.37 5.75 4.35
C TYR A 258 12.33 4.68 4.88
N GLU A 259 12.99 3.94 3.99
CA GLU A 259 13.94 2.88 4.38
C GLU A 259 15.14 3.44 5.16
N TYR A 260 15.63 4.63 4.80
CA TYR A 260 16.69 5.32 5.54
C TYR A 260 16.27 5.61 6.98
N LEU A 261 15.07 6.17 7.18
CA LEU A 261 14.55 6.45 8.52
C LEU A 261 14.33 5.18 9.34
N VAL A 262 13.81 4.11 8.72
CA VAL A 262 13.64 2.79 9.36
C VAL A 262 14.99 2.19 9.75
N LEU A 263 15.97 2.22 8.84
CA LEU A 263 17.31 1.71 9.07
C LEU A 263 18.01 2.47 10.21
N LEU A 264 17.96 3.81 10.20
CA LEU A 264 18.52 4.63 11.27
C LEU A 264 17.91 4.28 12.63
N LYS A 265 16.58 4.17 12.70
CA LYS A 265 15.86 3.79 13.93
C LYS A 265 16.29 2.41 14.42
N LYS A 266 16.41 1.42 13.52
CA LYS A 266 16.86 0.06 13.85
C LYS A 266 18.28 0.05 14.39
N LEU A 267 19.23 0.67 13.69
CA LEU A 267 20.63 0.71 14.08
C LEU A 267 20.83 1.46 15.40
N THR A 268 20.07 2.53 15.63
CA THR A 268 20.09 3.27 16.89
C THR A 268 19.61 2.40 18.05
N ALA A 269 18.54 1.62 17.85
CA ALA A 269 18.05 0.67 18.85
C ALA A 269 19.08 -0.45 19.12
N GLU A 270 19.76 -0.94 18.10
CA GLU A 270 20.84 -1.93 18.24
C GLU A 270 22.02 -1.36 19.07
N LEU A 271 22.48 -0.16 18.74
CA LEU A 271 23.58 0.51 19.44
C LEU A 271 23.24 0.76 20.92
N LYS A 272 21.99 1.11 21.23
CA LYS A 272 21.49 1.26 22.61
C LYS A 272 21.60 -0.03 23.43
N GLN A 273 21.38 -1.19 22.81
CA GLN A 273 21.36 -2.49 23.47
C GLN A 273 22.76 -3.09 23.68
N LYS A 274 23.80 -2.54 23.05
CA LYS A 274 25.19 -2.98 23.26
C LYS A 274 25.64 -2.69 24.70
N LYS A 275 26.51 -3.55 25.24
CA LYS A 275 27.06 -3.42 26.61
C LYS A 275 27.66 -2.03 26.91
N ASN A 276 28.34 -1.45 25.92
CA ASN A 276 28.95 -0.12 26.02
C ASN A 276 28.12 0.99 25.34
N GLY A 277 26.82 0.77 25.11
CA GLY A 277 25.93 1.77 24.47
C GLY A 277 25.89 3.12 25.21
N GLY A 278 26.15 3.10 26.53
CA GLY A 278 26.29 4.32 27.35
C GLY A 278 27.43 5.26 26.92
N ALA A 279 28.46 4.75 26.22
CA ALA A 279 29.54 5.58 25.68
C ALA A 279 29.11 6.39 24.45
N TYR A 280 28.00 6.01 23.80
CA TYR A 280 27.49 6.62 22.56
C TYR A 280 26.22 7.44 22.80
N ARG A 281 25.96 7.89 24.03
CA ARG A 281 24.73 8.61 24.40
C ARG A 281 24.44 9.80 23.50
N GLU A 282 25.45 10.60 23.17
CA GLU A 282 25.27 11.77 22.31
C GLU A 282 24.92 11.38 20.87
N LEU A 283 25.66 10.44 20.28
CA LEU A 283 25.40 9.93 18.93
C LEU A 283 23.98 9.34 18.83
N ILE A 284 23.59 8.55 19.83
CA ILE A 284 22.25 7.99 19.95
C ILE A 284 21.20 9.11 20.01
N ALA A 285 21.40 10.14 20.84
CA ALA A 285 20.46 11.25 20.96
C ALA A 285 20.31 12.04 19.64
N GLN A 286 21.41 12.26 18.93
CA GLN A 286 21.39 12.92 17.61
C GLN A 286 20.62 12.08 16.57
N ALA A 287 20.82 10.75 16.57
CA ALA A 287 20.11 9.83 15.69
C ALA A 287 18.60 9.78 15.99
N GLU A 288 18.21 9.78 17.26
CA GLU A 288 16.80 9.86 17.65
C GLU A 288 16.15 11.18 17.25
N ALA A 289 16.89 12.29 17.35
CA ALA A 289 16.41 13.59 16.88
C ALA A 289 16.16 13.59 15.37
N LEU A 290 17.02 12.94 14.57
CA LEU A 290 16.83 12.79 13.12
C LEU A 290 15.66 11.86 12.76
N CYS A 291 15.37 10.85 13.58
CA CYS A 291 14.18 10.02 13.43
C CYS A 291 12.87 10.80 13.70
N ASN A 292 12.93 11.92 14.42
CA ASN A 292 11.78 12.79 14.64
C ASN A 292 11.63 13.78 13.47
N ILE A 293 10.69 13.47 12.58
CA ILE A 293 10.46 14.24 11.35
C ILE A 293 9.34 15.29 11.47
N ASN A 294 9.01 15.75 12.69
CA ASN A 294 7.98 16.79 12.87
C ASN A 294 8.30 18.12 12.17
N GLY A 295 9.58 18.41 11.92
CA GLY A 295 10.01 19.55 11.09
C GLY A 295 9.73 19.37 9.58
N ILE A 296 9.49 18.14 9.14
CA ILE A 296 9.15 17.77 7.76
C ILE A 296 7.64 17.66 7.59
N THR A 297 6.95 16.99 8.51
CA THR A 297 5.51 16.73 8.39
C THR A 297 4.87 16.47 9.76
N THR A 298 3.77 17.14 10.07
CA THR A 298 3.01 16.98 11.34
C THR A 298 1.61 16.40 11.14
N HIS A 299 1.12 16.39 9.90
CA HIS A 299 -0.17 15.84 9.51
C HIS A 299 -0.14 15.47 8.03
N MET A 300 -1.07 14.62 7.56
CA MET A 300 -1.18 14.31 6.13
C MET A 300 -1.33 15.56 5.25
N GLY A 301 -2.02 16.58 5.75
CA GLY A 301 -2.18 17.88 5.09
C GLY A 301 -1.21 18.99 5.54
N ARG A 302 -0.28 18.73 6.47
CA ARG A 302 0.67 19.74 6.97
C ARG A 302 2.11 19.22 6.90
N TYR A 303 2.82 19.67 5.87
CA TYR A 303 4.18 19.24 5.54
C TYR A 303 4.96 20.35 4.86
N THR A 304 6.28 20.21 4.84
CA THR A 304 7.19 21.11 4.13
C THR A 304 6.86 21.19 2.65
N ARG A 305 6.95 22.39 2.08
CA ARG A 305 6.89 22.62 0.64
C ARG A 305 8.28 22.85 0.02
N SER A 306 9.33 22.82 0.84
CA SER A 306 10.73 22.98 0.42
C SER A 306 11.34 21.60 0.13
N PRO A 307 11.75 21.33 -1.13
CA PRO A 307 12.53 20.15 -1.48
C PRO A 307 13.87 20.11 -0.75
N GLU A 308 14.51 21.26 -0.56
CA GLU A 308 15.81 21.37 0.11
C GLU A 308 15.75 20.84 1.55
N LYS A 309 14.64 21.08 2.25
CA LYS A 309 14.44 20.51 3.60
C LYS A 309 14.40 18.98 3.59
N LEU A 310 13.79 18.36 2.58
CA LEU A 310 13.77 16.90 2.44
C LEU A 310 15.17 16.35 2.13
N PHE A 311 15.85 16.94 1.15
CA PHE A 311 17.20 16.51 0.77
C PHE A 311 18.19 16.65 1.93
N ASN A 312 18.23 17.81 2.58
CA ASN A 312 19.13 18.06 3.71
C ASN A 312 18.85 17.11 4.89
N HIS A 313 17.58 16.76 5.15
CA HIS A 313 17.24 15.81 6.22
C HIS A 313 17.67 14.39 5.84
N ARG A 314 17.44 13.97 4.60
CA ARG A 314 17.86 12.66 4.08
C ARG A 314 19.38 12.49 4.16
N GLU A 315 20.16 13.50 3.75
CA GLU A 315 21.64 13.44 3.82
C GLU A 315 22.11 13.24 5.26
N LYS A 316 21.61 14.05 6.20
CA LYS A 316 21.93 13.90 7.62
C LYS A 316 21.58 12.52 8.17
N VAL A 317 20.46 11.93 7.73
CA VAL A 317 20.09 10.56 8.11
C VAL A 317 21.09 9.56 7.54
N GLY A 318 21.51 9.71 6.28
CA GLY A 318 22.54 8.87 5.65
C GLY A 318 23.87 8.93 6.39
N ASP A 319 24.39 10.14 6.64
CA ASP A 319 25.64 10.34 7.38
C ASP A 319 25.57 9.69 8.78
N MET A 320 24.44 9.86 9.47
CA MET A 320 24.23 9.28 10.80
C MET A 320 24.17 7.75 10.77
N ILE A 321 23.59 7.15 9.73
CA ILE A 321 23.60 5.68 9.55
C ILE A 321 25.05 5.19 9.47
N GLU A 322 25.90 5.84 8.67
CA GLU A 322 27.31 5.45 8.55
C GLU A 322 28.06 5.58 9.87
N GLU A 323 27.85 6.66 10.63
CA GLU A 323 28.48 6.86 11.93
C GLU A 323 28.06 5.81 12.96
N ILE A 324 26.77 5.45 13.02
CA ILE A 324 26.31 4.37 13.89
C ILE A 324 26.90 3.02 13.46
N MET A 325 26.97 2.73 12.17
CA MET A 325 27.59 1.50 11.67
C MET A 325 29.07 1.41 12.06
N LYS A 326 29.82 2.50 11.97
CA LYS A 326 31.22 2.56 12.45
C LYS A 326 31.29 2.28 13.95
N ALA A 327 30.41 2.87 14.75
CA ALA A 327 30.35 2.65 16.20
C ALA A 327 30.04 1.18 16.56
N LEU A 328 29.09 0.56 15.86
CA LEU A 328 28.73 -0.85 16.03
C LEU A 328 29.89 -1.79 15.66
N ASN A 329 30.64 -1.48 14.59
CA ASN A 329 31.75 -2.31 14.11
C ASN A 329 33.00 -2.20 14.99
N ARG A 330 33.29 -1.02 15.56
CA ARG A 330 34.43 -0.83 16.50
C ARG A 330 34.34 -1.66 17.78
N GLN A 331 33.20 -2.28 18.05
CA GLN A 331 32.99 -3.14 19.23
C GLN A 331 33.01 -4.64 18.91
N ASN A 332 33.13 -5.03 17.64
CA ASN A 332 33.33 -6.42 17.23
C ASN A 332 34.82 -6.79 17.08
N LEU A 333 35.71 -5.81 17.29
CA LEU A 333 37.15 -5.93 17.51
C LEU A 333 37.41 -5.71 19.00
#